data_AF-A0A2V7M4Q9-F1
#
_entry.id   AF-A0A2V7M4Q9-F1
#
_cell.length_a   1.000
_cell.length_b   1.000
_cell.length_c   1.000
_cell.angle_alpha   90.00
_cell.angle_beta   90.00
_cell.angle_gamma   90.00
#
_symmetry.space_group_name_H-M   'P 1'
#
loop_
_entity.id
_entity.type
_entity.pdbx_description
1 polymer ?
#
loop_
_entity_poly.entity_id
_entity_poly.type
_entity_poly.pdbx_seq_one_letter_code
_entity_poly.pdbx_strand_id
1 'polypeptide(L)'
;MPKKAERRWTLMVVPHGSGSSRAVEVSQTFVKALVGIGSVVALTFLVLGVAAISRGVNITHSRALENENRLLADEIQRMRERMTGLRDTLHRFSEREQELRLLAGLTPTDTTVQQAGIGGPTGSWSERDSLKALGPGGQQALAARLDVDALARRANILVRSLNQAYDSLSHQRERLAATPSIMPTKGWLTSAFMRERIHPILHLARPHEGIDV
;
A
#
# COMPACT_ATOMS: atom_id res chain seq x y z
N MET A 1 -54.93 64.50 -15.06
CA MET A 1 -54.57 63.09 -14.74
C MET A 1 -55.63 62.54 -13.78
N PRO A 2 -56.37 61.48 -14.12
CA PRO A 2 -57.51 61.04 -13.32
C PRO A 2 -57.03 60.40 -12.01
N LYS A 3 -57.55 60.86 -10.87
CA LYS A 3 -57.34 60.24 -9.56
C LYS A 3 -57.94 58.83 -9.60
N LYS A 4 -57.09 57.80 -9.60
CA LYS A 4 -57.51 56.40 -9.49
C LYS A 4 -58.33 56.23 -8.20
N ALA A 5 -59.58 55.81 -8.32
CA ALA A 5 -60.41 55.48 -7.18
C ALA A 5 -59.72 54.35 -6.38
N GLU A 6 -59.34 54.64 -5.13
CA GLU A 6 -58.79 53.64 -4.24
C GLU A 6 -59.89 52.65 -3.86
N ARG A 7 -59.78 51.41 -4.32
CA ARG A 7 -60.62 50.31 -3.88
C ARG A 7 -60.35 50.06 -2.39
N ARG A 8 -61.39 50.09 -1.56
CA ARG A 8 -61.33 49.86 -0.11
C ARG A 8 -62.07 48.59 0.24
N TRP A 9 -61.57 47.89 1.24
CA TRP A 9 -62.13 46.66 1.77
C TRP A 9 -62.59 46.96 3.18
N THR A 10 -63.87 46.74 3.48
CA THR A 10 -64.43 46.99 4.81
C THR A 10 -64.48 45.67 5.57
N LEU A 11 -63.62 45.53 6.57
CA LEU A 11 -63.67 44.39 7.49
C LEU A 11 -64.59 44.76 8.64
N MET A 12 -65.74 44.10 8.73
CA MET A 12 -66.73 44.32 9.78
C MET A 12 -66.66 43.15 10.77
N VAL A 13 -66.11 43.40 11.95
CA VAL A 13 -66.03 42.40 13.01
C VAL A 13 -67.32 42.50 13.82
N VAL A 14 -68.19 41.49 13.69
CA VAL A 14 -69.47 41.42 14.39
C VAL A 14 -69.38 40.33 15.47
N PRO A 15 -69.17 40.69 16.75
CA PRO A 15 -69.20 39.74 17.84
C PRO A 15 -70.62 39.17 18.01
N HIS A 16 -70.73 37.91 18.44
CA HIS A 16 -72.01 37.17 18.45
C HIS A 16 -72.89 37.49 19.68
N GLY A 17 -72.58 38.58 20.38
CA GLY A 17 -73.31 39.11 21.54
C GLY A 17 -73.30 40.63 21.51
N SER A 18 -74.20 41.26 22.28
CA SER A 18 -74.61 42.69 22.26
C SER A 18 -73.50 43.74 22.43
N GLY A 19 -72.51 43.75 21.54
CA GLY A 19 -71.44 44.73 21.45
C GLY A 19 -71.51 45.47 20.12
N SER A 20 -71.14 46.76 20.15
CA SER A 20 -71.06 47.61 18.96
C SER A 20 -70.19 46.98 17.87
N SER A 21 -70.75 46.74 16.70
CA SER A 21 -69.97 46.35 15.52
C SER A 21 -68.96 47.44 15.19
N ARG A 22 -67.69 47.08 14.99
CA ARG A 22 -66.66 48.01 14.52
C ARG A 22 -66.29 47.63 13.08
N ALA A 23 -66.45 48.59 12.17
CA ALA A 23 -66.03 48.47 10.79
C ALA A 23 -64.69 49.20 10.63
N VAL A 24 -63.68 48.50 10.12
CA VAL A 24 -62.40 49.10 9.77
C VAL A 24 -62.29 49.06 8.25
N GLU A 25 -62.23 50.23 7.63
CA GLU A 25 -61.94 50.36 6.21
C GLU A 25 -60.43 50.24 5.98
N VAL A 26 -60.03 49.25 5.19
CA VAL A 26 -58.64 49.01 4.83
C VAL A 26 -58.46 49.32 3.34
N SER A 27 -57.47 50.15 3.00
CA SER A 27 -57.17 50.44 1.59
C SER A 27 -56.56 49.21 0.91
N GLN A 28 -56.94 48.93 -0.35
CA GLN A 28 -56.38 47.80 -1.09
C GLN A 28 -54.85 47.93 -1.30
N THR A 29 -54.32 49.15 -1.30
CA THR A 29 -52.88 49.44 -1.32
C THR A 29 -52.19 48.97 -0.05
N PHE A 30 -52.80 49.16 1.13
CA PHE A 30 -52.26 48.67 2.41
C PHE A 30 -52.22 47.14 2.46
N VAL A 31 -53.29 46.46 2.03
CA VAL A 31 -53.33 44.99 1.98
C VAL A 31 -52.26 44.42 1.04
N LYS A 32 -52.11 45.01 -0.16
CA LYS A 32 -51.07 44.59 -1.13
C LYS A 32 -49.65 44.80 -0.60
N ALA A 33 -49.41 45.92 0.10
CA ALA A 33 -48.11 46.17 0.73
C ALA A 33 -47.82 45.15 1.84
N LEU A 34 -48.82 44.84 2.69
CA LEU A 34 -48.67 43.88 3.78
C LEU A 34 -48.40 42.45 3.26
N VAL A 35 -49.10 42.02 2.22
CA VAL A 35 -48.88 40.73 1.56
C VAL A 35 -47.52 40.69 0.86
N GLY A 36 -47.10 41.78 0.20
CA GLY A 36 -45.80 41.88 -0.45
C GLY A 36 -44.63 41.83 0.55
N ILE A 37 -44.72 42.59 1.64
CA ILE A 37 -43.73 42.55 2.73
C ILE A 37 -43.73 41.16 3.38
N GLY A 38 -44.90 40.60 3.66
CA GLY A 38 -45.04 39.25 4.23
C GLY A 38 -44.41 38.18 3.34
N SER A 39 -44.57 38.25 2.01
CA SER A 39 -43.96 37.29 1.10
C SER A 39 -42.44 37.43 1.05
N VAL A 40 -41.91 38.66 1.05
CA VAL A 40 -40.46 38.91 1.08
C VAL A 40 -39.84 38.40 2.39
N VAL A 41 -40.51 38.64 3.52
CA VAL A 41 -40.08 38.13 4.83
C VAL A 41 -40.13 36.60 4.86
N ALA A 42 -41.21 35.99 4.38
CA ALA A 42 -41.32 34.53 4.30
C ALA A 42 -40.24 33.92 3.39
N LEU A 43 -39.95 34.54 2.24
CA LEU A 43 -38.93 34.08 1.31
C LEU A 43 -37.52 34.20 1.91
N THR A 44 -37.23 35.29 2.62
CA THR A 44 -35.95 35.47 3.31
C THR A 44 -35.78 34.46 4.44
N PHE A 45 -36.80 34.20 5.24
CA PHE A 45 -36.75 33.12 6.23
C PHE A 45 -36.56 31.74 5.60
N LEU A 46 -37.20 31.45 4.46
CA LEU A 46 -37.01 30.20 3.74
C LEU A 46 -35.56 30.04 3.25
N VAL A 47 -35.00 31.08 2.60
CA VAL A 47 -33.62 31.06 2.10
C VAL A 47 -32.61 30.93 3.25
N LEU A 48 -32.81 31.67 4.35
CA LEU A 48 -31.95 31.57 5.54
C LEU A 48 -32.07 30.19 6.20
N GLY A 49 -33.27 29.63 6.28
CA GLY A 49 -33.50 28.28 6.81
C GLY A 49 -32.78 27.20 5.99
N VAL A 50 -32.94 27.25 4.67
CA VAL A 50 -32.23 26.33 3.75
C VAL A 50 -30.71 26.51 3.84
N ALA A 51 -30.22 27.75 3.90
CA ALA A 51 -28.79 28.03 4.05
C ALA A 51 -28.22 27.58 5.40
N ALA A 52 -28.99 27.67 6.48
CA ALA A 52 -28.56 27.20 7.80
C ALA A 52 -28.48 25.67 7.83
N ILE A 53 -29.48 24.98 7.29
CA ILE A 53 -29.51 23.51 7.21
C ILE A 53 -28.38 22.99 6.31
N SER A 54 -28.20 23.58 5.12
CA SER A 54 -27.16 23.15 4.17
C SER A 54 -25.75 23.35 4.73
N ARG A 55 -25.50 24.46 5.45
CA ARG A 55 -24.24 24.66 6.18
C ARG A 55 -24.04 23.63 7.28
N GLY A 56 -25.08 23.34 8.07
CA GLY A 56 -25.02 22.33 9.13
C GLY A 56 -24.63 20.95 8.60
N VAL A 57 -25.32 20.50 7.55
CA VAL A 57 -25.07 19.20 6.90
C VAL A 57 -23.66 19.15 6.30
N ASN A 58 -23.23 20.20 5.58
CA ASN A 58 -21.88 20.26 5.02
C ASN A 58 -20.80 20.21 6.09
N ILE A 59 -20.96 20.93 7.21
CA ILE A 59 -19.99 20.91 8.32
C ILE A 59 -19.90 19.51 8.94
N THR A 60 -21.03 18.84 9.17
CA THR A 60 -21.01 17.48 9.71
C THR A 60 -20.39 16.48 8.76
N HIS A 61 -20.69 16.58 7.46
CA HIS A 61 -20.14 15.69 6.45
C HIS A 61 -18.62 15.90 6.27
N SER A 62 -18.16 17.15 6.24
CA SER A 62 -16.72 17.46 6.17
C SER A 62 -15.97 16.94 7.39
N ARG A 63 -16.51 17.09 8.61
CA ARG A 63 -15.89 16.53 9.82
C ARG A 63 -15.83 15.01 9.80
N ALA A 64 -16.88 14.35 9.29
CA ALA A 64 -16.89 12.90 9.14
C ALA A 64 -15.79 12.45 8.17
N LEU A 65 -15.68 13.10 7.00
CA LEU A 65 -14.63 12.83 6.01
C LEU A 65 -13.21 13.12 6.54
N GLU A 66 -13.03 14.19 7.32
CA GLU A 66 -11.75 14.50 7.96
C GLU A 66 -11.35 13.40 8.96
N ASN A 67 -12.29 12.93 9.76
CA ASN A 67 -12.06 11.83 10.69
C ASN A 67 -11.74 10.52 9.94
N GLU A 68 -12.47 10.20 8.87
CA GLU A 68 -12.21 9.02 8.04
C GLU A 68 -10.81 9.08 7.40
N ASN A 69 -10.45 10.21 6.79
CA ASN A 69 -9.11 10.41 6.22
C ASN A 69 -8.01 10.27 7.28
N ARG A 70 -8.24 10.75 8.51
CA ARG A 70 -7.27 10.59 9.61
C ARG A 70 -7.11 9.12 10.00
N LEU A 71 -8.21 8.38 10.12
CA LEU A 71 -8.18 6.95 10.42
C LEU A 71 -7.47 6.14 9.33
N LEU A 72 -7.72 6.46 8.06
CA LEU A 72 -7.04 5.85 6.92
C LEU A 72 -5.53 6.14 6.92
N ALA A 73 -5.14 7.37 7.22
CA ALA A 73 -3.73 7.75 7.35
C ALA A 73 -3.04 6.98 8.48
N ASP A 74 -3.69 6.87 9.65
CA ASP A 74 -3.17 6.11 10.79
C ASP A 74 -3.07 4.60 10.46
N GLU A 75 -3.98 4.04 9.66
CA GLU A 75 -3.90 2.65 9.20
C GLU A 75 -2.72 2.46 8.23
N ILE A 76 -2.52 3.37 7.27
CA ILE A 76 -1.36 3.35 6.36
C ILE A 76 -0.06 3.39 7.16
N GLN A 77 0.02 4.23 8.19
CA GLN A 77 1.20 4.30 9.05
C GLN A 77 1.46 2.98 9.79
N ARG A 78 0.43 2.37 10.38
CA ARG A 78 0.54 1.05 11.03
C ARG A 78 0.98 -0.04 10.05
N MET A 79 0.51 0.00 8.81
CA MET A 79 0.99 -0.91 7.75
C MET A 79 2.47 -0.69 7.45
N ARG A 80 2.96 0.56 7.41
CA ARG A 80 4.38 0.88 7.18
C ARG A 80 5.29 0.40 8.32
N GLU A 81 4.84 0.48 9.55
CA GLU A 81 5.56 -0.05 10.70
C GLU A 81 5.72 -1.58 10.58
N ARG A 82 4.63 -2.29 10.22
CA ARG A 82 4.69 -3.73 9.93
C ARG A 82 5.64 -4.07 8.77
N MET A 83 5.63 -3.27 7.71
CA MET A 83 6.55 -3.44 6.58
C MET A 83 8.01 -3.23 6.97
N THR A 84 8.29 -2.35 7.93
CA THR A 84 9.64 -2.20 8.47
C THR A 84 10.09 -3.47 9.19
N GLY A 85 9.24 -4.09 10.01
CA GLY A 85 9.54 -5.40 10.60
C GLY A 85 9.75 -6.51 9.57
N LEU A 86 8.99 -6.51 8.47
CA LEU A 86 9.19 -7.45 7.36
C LEU A 86 10.52 -7.20 6.63
N ARG A 87 10.87 -5.94 6.40
CA ARG A 87 12.15 -5.53 5.82
C ARG A 87 13.33 -6.03 6.64
N ASP A 88 13.28 -5.87 7.95
CA ASP A 88 14.33 -6.32 8.86
C ASP A 88 14.42 -7.85 8.90
N THR A 89 13.28 -8.52 8.78
CA THR A 89 13.25 -9.99 8.65
C THR A 89 13.90 -10.44 7.34
N LEU A 90 13.55 -9.84 6.20
CA LEU A 90 14.22 -10.10 4.93
C LEU A 90 15.71 -9.77 4.96
N HIS A 91 16.12 -8.73 5.69
CA HIS A 91 17.53 -8.41 5.89
C HIS A 91 18.28 -9.55 6.59
N ARG A 92 17.75 -10.02 7.73
CA ARG A 92 18.35 -11.14 8.46
C ARG A 92 18.43 -12.42 7.63
N PHE A 93 17.40 -12.70 6.81
CA PHE A 93 17.46 -13.82 5.87
C PHE A 93 18.51 -13.61 4.79
N SER A 94 18.69 -12.39 4.29
CA SER A 94 19.70 -12.04 3.29
C SER A 94 21.13 -12.25 3.82
N GLU A 95 21.40 -11.94 5.09
CA GLU A 95 22.70 -12.17 5.72
C GLU A 95 23.01 -13.67 5.82
N ARG A 96 22.05 -14.46 6.31
CA ARG A 96 22.19 -15.93 6.37
C ARG A 96 22.32 -16.56 4.99
N GLU A 97 21.63 -16.01 4.01
CA GLU A 97 21.72 -16.45 2.62
C GLU A 97 23.11 -16.24 2.04
N GLN A 98 23.77 -15.10 2.34
CA GLN A 98 25.16 -14.87 1.93
C GLN A 98 26.12 -15.89 2.54
N GLU A 99 25.96 -16.22 3.82
CA GLU A 99 26.73 -17.29 4.46
C GLU A 99 26.52 -18.64 3.76
N LEU A 100 25.27 -18.98 3.43
CA LEU A 100 24.94 -20.21 2.69
C LEU A 100 25.58 -20.23 1.29
N ARG A 101 25.62 -19.10 0.58
CA ARG A 101 26.30 -19.00 -0.72
C ARG A 101 27.79 -19.29 -0.60
N LEU A 102 28.45 -18.75 0.43
CA LEU A 102 29.87 -19.01 0.68
C LEU A 102 30.13 -20.49 0.94
N LEU A 103 29.29 -21.14 1.76
CA LEU A 103 29.35 -22.59 1.98
C LEU A 103 29.13 -23.39 0.70
N ALA A 104 28.26 -22.88 -0.18
CA ALA A 104 27.96 -23.45 -1.49
C ALA A 104 29.05 -23.20 -2.55
N GLY A 105 30.15 -22.52 -2.19
CA GLY A 105 31.22 -22.16 -3.13
C GLY A 105 30.83 -21.08 -4.13
N LEU A 106 29.74 -20.34 -3.87
CA LEU A 106 29.25 -19.25 -4.71
C LEU A 106 29.77 -17.89 -4.21
N THR A 107 29.92 -16.94 -5.13
CA THR A 107 30.24 -15.55 -4.76
C THR A 107 29.04 -14.89 -4.08
N PRO A 108 29.25 -14.04 -3.07
CA PRO A 108 28.18 -13.25 -2.46
C PRO A 108 27.44 -12.42 -3.51
N THR A 109 26.12 -12.33 -3.37
CA THR A 109 25.30 -11.47 -4.22
C THR A 109 25.63 -10.00 -3.93
N ASP A 110 25.82 -9.20 -4.99
CA ASP A 110 26.06 -7.76 -4.84
C ASP A 110 24.91 -7.09 -4.10
N THR A 111 25.26 -6.16 -3.22
CA THR A 111 24.36 -5.35 -2.40
C THR A 111 23.31 -4.61 -3.24
N THR A 112 23.68 -4.14 -4.43
CA THR A 112 22.76 -3.45 -5.36
C THR A 112 21.67 -4.37 -5.89
N VAL A 113 22.03 -5.61 -6.20
CA VAL A 113 21.12 -6.67 -6.66
C VAL A 113 20.25 -7.16 -5.51
N GLN A 114 20.81 -7.29 -4.29
CA GLN A 114 20.04 -7.65 -3.09
C GLN A 114 18.99 -6.62 -2.71
N GLN A 115 19.24 -5.33 -2.97
CA GLN A 115 18.26 -4.26 -2.78
C GLN A 115 17.21 -4.20 -3.90
N ALA A 116 17.20 -5.21 -4.78
CA ALA A 116 16.23 -5.41 -5.85
C ALA A 116 16.23 -4.36 -6.98
N GLY A 117 17.30 -3.58 -7.08
CA GLY A 117 17.50 -2.58 -8.13
C GLY A 117 16.43 -1.47 -8.17
N ILE A 118 16.73 -0.41 -8.91
CA ILE A 118 15.84 0.75 -9.12
C ILE A 118 14.85 0.41 -10.24
N GLY A 119 14.07 -0.67 -10.07
CA GLY A 119 12.91 -0.90 -10.93
C GLY A 119 11.89 0.22 -10.69
N GLY A 120 11.44 0.88 -11.76
CA GLY A 120 10.39 1.89 -11.66
C GLY A 120 9.14 1.31 -11.00
N PRO A 121 8.36 2.12 -10.25
CA PRO A 121 7.21 1.59 -9.53
C PRO A 121 6.15 1.04 -10.48
N THR A 122 5.39 0.06 -9.99
CA THR A 122 4.25 -0.47 -10.73
C THR A 122 3.07 0.52 -10.70
N GLY A 123 2.25 0.55 -11.76
CA GLY A 123 1.06 1.40 -11.86
C GLY A 123 1.12 2.50 -12.92
N SER A 124 -0.04 3.12 -13.19
CA SER A 124 -0.17 4.25 -14.11
C SER A 124 0.46 5.51 -13.52
N TRP A 125 1.17 6.30 -14.34
CA TRP A 125 1.72 7.60 -13.93
C TRP A 125 0.64 8.54 -13.39
N SER A 126 -0.55 8.52 -13.99
CA SER A 126 -1.68 9.37 -13.60
C SER A 126 -2.20 9.11 -12.18
N GLU A 127 -2.21 7.86 -11.72
CA GLU A 127 -2.62 7.52 -10.34
C GLU A 127 -1.62 8.06 -9.31
N ARG A 128 -0.33 7.97 -9.63
CA ARG A 128 0.74 8.44 -8.74
C ARG A 128 0.72 9.95 -8.59
N ASP A 129 0.52 10.66 -9.70
CA ASP A 129 0.42 12.11 -9.71
C ASP A 129 -0.84 12.57 -8.94
N SER A 130 -1.94 11.83 -9.08
CA SER A 130 -3.17 12.07 -8.31
C SER A 130 -2.97 11.86 -6.81
N LEU A 131 -2.33 10.76 -6.39
CA LEU A 131 -1.99 10.50 -5.00
C LEU A 131 -1.03 11.55 -4.42
N LYS A 132 -0.06 11.99 -5.21
CA LYS A 132 0.87 13.05 -4.78
C LYS A 132 0.16 14.40 -4.62
N ALA A 133 -0.83 14.68 -5.46
CA ALA A 133 -1.64 15.90 -5.42
C ALA A 133 -2.64 15.94 -4.24
N LEU A 134 -3.02 14.78 -3.68
CA LEU A 134 -3.89 14.65 -2.51
C LEU A 134 -3.23 15.09 -1.18
N GLY A 135 -1.99 15.58 -1.21
CA GLY A 135 -1.29 16.12 -0.05
C GLY A 135 -0.53 15.05 0.77
N PRO A 136 -0.26 15.31 2.07
CA PRO A 136 0.61 14.47 2.88
C PRO A 136 0.16 13.00 2.99
N GLY A 137 -1.15 12.75 3.17
CA GLY A 137 -1.68 11.39 3.27
C GLY A 137 -1.53 10.58 1.98
N GLY A 138 -1.73 11.22 0.82
CA GLY A 138 -1.53 10.58 -0.47
C GLY A 138 -0.05 10.29 -0.78
N GLN A 139 0.87 11.15 -0.33
CA GLN A 139 2.32 10.87 -0.40
C GLN A 139 2.72 9.70 0.50
N GLN A 140 2.15 9.58 1.69
CA GLN A 140 2.38 8.44 2.59
C GLN A 140 1.86 7.13 1.99
N ALA A 141 0.66 7.16 1.38
CA ALA A 141 0.09 6.02 0.68
C ALA A 141 0.96 5.57 -0.50
N LEU A 142 1.45 6.54 -1.29
CA LEU A 142 2.36 6.28 -2.40
C LEU A 142 3.67 5.64 -1.89
N ALA A 143 4.29 6.21 -0.85
CA ALA A 143 5.50 5.65 -0.25
C ALA A 143 5.29 4.22 0.26
N ALA A 144 4.16 3.95 0.92
CA ALA A 144 3.79 2.61 1.36
C ALA A 144 3.72 1.63 0.19
N ARG A 145 3.10 2.01 -0.93
CA ARG A 145 3.03 1.18 -2.15
C ARG A 145 4.44 0.88 -2.70
N LEU A 146 5.32 1.88 -2.76
CA LEU A 146 6.70 1.69 -3.20
C LEU A 146 7.47 0.72 -2.30
N ASP A 147 7.28 0.84 -0.98
CA ASP A 147 7.91 -0.03 0.02
C ASP A 147 7.45 -1.49 -0.17
N VAL A 148 6.15 -1.75 -0.37
CA VAL A 148 5.62 -3.10 -0.66
C VAL A 148 6.24 -3.67 -1.92
N ASP A 149 6.22 -2.91 -3.02
CA ASP A 149 6.75 -3.35 -4.30
C ASP A 149 8.24 -3.70 -4.20
N ALA A 150 9.01 -2.89 -3.46
CA ALA A 150 10.42 -3.15 -3.21
C ALA A 150 10.65 -4.42 -2.38
N LEU A 151 9.87 -4.62 -1.32
CA LEU A 151 9.94 -5.83 -0.48
C LEU A 151 9.60 -7.09 -1.27
N ALA A 152 8.55 -7.04 -2.11
CA ALA A 152 8.17 -8.17 -2.97
C ALA A 152 9.29 -8.54 -3.95
N ARG A 153 9.91 -7.55 -4.61
CA ARG A 153 11.06 -7.82 -5.50
C ARG A 153 12.25 -8.40 -4.74
N ARG A 154 12.58 -7.86 -3.56
CA ARG A 154 13.67 -8.36 -2.71
C ARG A 154 13.44 -9.81 -2.28
N ALA A 155 12.22 -10.14 -1.86
CA ALA A 155 11.86 -11.51 -1.52
C ALA A 155 12.06 -12.48 -2.71
N ASN A 156 11.64 -12.10 -3.91
CA ASN A 156 11.83 -12.93 -5.10
C ASN A 156 13.30 -13.15 -5.46
N ILE A 157 14.16 -12.13 -5.27
CA ILE A 157 15.60 -12.26 -5.50
C ILE A 157 16.22 -13.20 -4.45
N LEU A 158 15.86 -13.02 -3.18
CA LEU A 158 16.31 -13.86 -2.09
C LEU A 158 15.96 -15.34 -2.32
N VAL A 159 14.72 -15.64 -2.71
CA VAL A 159 14.27 -17.01 -3.01
C VAL A 159 15.08 -17.63 -4.14
N ARG A 160 15.31 -16.89 -5.24
CA ARG A 160 16.13 -17.38 -6.36
C ARG A 160 17.57 -17.66 -5.93
N SER A 161 18.14 -16.77 -5.11
CA SER A 161 19.51 -16.90 -4.61
C SER A 161 19.67 -18.11 -3.67
N LEU A 162 18.70 -18.33 -2.78
CA LEU A 162 18.64 -19.52 -1.91
C LEU A 162 18.55 -20.82 -2.72
N ASN A 163 17.68 -20.87 -3.73
CA ASN A 163 17.57 -22.07 -4.58
C ASN A 163 18.89 -22.37 -5.29
N GLN A 164 19.56 -21.34 -5.82
CA GLN A 164 20.87 -21.52 -6.45
C GLN A 164 21.93 -22.05 -5.47
N ALA A 165 21.95 -21.55 -4.22
CA ALA A 165 22.87 -22.04 -3.20
C ALA A 165 22.57 -23.51 -2.83
N TYR A 166 21.29 -23.86 -2.71
CA TYR A 166 20.85 -25.21 -2.43
C TYR A 166 21.25 -26.20 -3.53
N ASP A 167 21.01 -25.85 -4.79
CA ASP A 167 21.37 -26.68 -5.94
C ASP A 167 22.90 -26.91 -6.02
N SER A 168 23.69 -25.85 -5.78
CA SER A 168 25.15 -25.95 -5.74
C SER A 168 25.64 -26.88 -4.62
N LEU A 169 25.06 -26.76 -3.42
CA LEU A 169 25.37 -27.66 -2.29
C LEU A 169 25.00 -29.11 -2.59
N SER A 170 23.85 -29.35 -3.24
CA SER A 170 23.43 -30.69 -3.64
C SER A 170 24.43 -31.32 -4.61
N HIS A 171 24.83 -30.59 -5.65
CA HIS A 171 25.83 -31.06 -6.60
C HIS A 171 27.21 -31.28 -5.97
N GLN A 172 27.62 -30.42 -5.02
CA GLN A 172 28.87 -30.61 -4.30
C GLN A 172 28.82 -31.86 -3.42
N ARG A 173 27.71 -32.11 -2.75
CA ARG A 173 27.50 -33.33 -1.95
C ARG A 173 27.58 -34.58 -2.84
N GLU A 174 26.90 -34.60 -3.99
CA GLU A 174 26.95 -35.73 -4.93
C GLU A 174 28.38 -35.99 -5.43
N ARG A 175 29.10 -34.92 -5.82
CA ARG A 175 30.50 -35.03 -6.25
C ARG A 175 31.40 -35.59 -5.16
N LEU A 176 31.27 -35.10 -3.92
CA LEU A 176 32.06 -35.58 -2.79
C LEU A 176 31.73 -37.05 -2.46
N ALA A 177 30.46 -37.44 -2.54
CA ALA A 177 30.05 -38.84 -2.35
C ALA A 177 30.62 -39.77 -3.44
N ALA A 178 30.85 -39.25 -4.65
CA ALA A 178 31.47 -39.98 -5.76
C ALA A 178 33.00 -39.85 -5.81
N THR A 179 33.64 -39.11 -4.88
CA THR A 179 35.09 -38.91 -4.86
C THR A 179 35.73 -39.81 -3.79
N PRO A 180 36.48 -40.86 -4.15
CA PRO A 180 37.18 -41.69 -3.16
C PRO A 180 38.26 -40.86 -2.47
N SER A 181 38.12 -40.65 -1.16
CA SER A 181 39.02 -39.83 -0.33
C SER A 181 39.58 -40.56 0.89
N ILE A 182 39.34 -41.87 0.96
CA ILE A 182 39.82 -42.77 2.02
C ILE A 182 40.46 -44.01 1.39
N MET A 183 41.26 -44.74 2.17
CA MET A 183 41.82 -46.03 1.74
C MET A 183 40.69 -47.00 1.38
N PRO A 184 40.77 -47.71 0.24
CA PRO A 184 39.72 -48.63 -0.20
C PRO A 184 39.60 -49.86 0.71
N THR A 185 40.66 -50.22 1.42
CA THR A 185 40.70 -51.33 2.38
C THR A 185 41.67 -51.02 3.53
N LYS A 186 41.62 -51.82 4.59
CA LYS A 186 42.56 -51.76 5.72
C LYS A 186 43.86 -52.47 5.32
N GLY A 187 44.99 -51.77 5.44
CA GLY A 187 46.31 -52.32 5.14
C GLY A 187 47.35 -51.22 5.00
N TRP A 188 48.57 -51.62 4.66
CA TRP A 188 49.67 -50.69 4.44
C TRP A 188 49.83 -50.49 2.94
N LEU A 189 49.98 -49.25 2.48
CA LEU A 189 50.28 -48.99 1.07
C LEU A 189 51.65 -49.61 0.72
N THR A 190 51.66 -50.76 0.06
CA THR A 190 52.89 -51.45 -0.35
C THR A 190 53.39 -50.98 -1.71
N SER A 191 52.49 -50.48 -2.57
CA SER A 191 52.84 -49.93 -3.87
C SER A 191 51.90 -48.81 -4.27
N ALA A 192 52.46 -47.70 -4.78
CA ALA A 192 51.70 -46.57 -5.30
C ALA A 192 51.70 -46.56 -6.84
N PHE A 193 51.01 -45.59 -7.43
CA PHE A 193 51.08 -45.32 -8.86
C PHE A 193 52.54 -45.14 -9.29
N MET A 194 52.94 -45.85 -10.34
CA MET A 194 54.32 -45.84 -10.82
C MET A 194 54.35 -45.91 -12.33
N ARG A 195 55.29 -45.20 -12.96
CA ARG A 195 55.42 -45.19 -14.42
C ARG A 195 55.81 -46.56 -14.99
N GLU A 196 56.51 -47.37 -14.20
CA GLU A 196 57.04 -48.65 -14.65
C GLU A 196 57.17 -49.65 -13.49
N ARG A 197 56.49 -50.79 -13.59
CA ARG A 197 56.54 -51.93 -12.65
C ARG A 197 56.37 -53.23 -13.43
N ILE A 198 56.99 -54.31 -12.96
CA ILE A 198 56.76 -55.66 -13.52
C ILE A 198 55.31 -56.08 -13.24
N HIS A 199 54.52 -56.22 -14.31
CA HIS A 199 53.12 -56.62 -14.21
C HIS A 199 53.01 -58.09 -13.78
N PRO A 200 52.23 -58.45 -12.74
CA PRO A 200 52.23 -59.79 -12.14
C PRO A 200 51.74 -60.90 -13.09
N ILE A 201 50.91 -60.57 -14.09
CA ILE A 201 50.41 -61.53 -15.08
C ILE A 201 51.29 -61.56 -16.34
N LEU A 202 51.78 -60.40 -16.78
CA LEU A 202 52.42 -60.26 -18.09
C LEU A 202 53.95 -60.33 -18.02
N HIS A 203 54.52 -60.21 -16.81
CA HIS A 203 55.97 -60.24 -16.55
C HIS A 203 56.77 -59.23 -17.39
N LEU A 204 56.11 -58.16 -17.83
CA LEU A 204 56.70 -57.06 -18.58
C LEU A 204 56.51 -55.77 -17.79
N ALA A 205 57.45 -54.85 -17.97
CA ALA A 205 57.41 -53.53 -17.38
C ALA A 205 56.26 -52.70 -17.98
N ARG A 206 55.31 -52.27 -17.13
CA ARG A 206 54.15 -51.44 -17.51
C ARG A 206 53.82 -50.41 -16.42
N PRO A 207 53.08 -49.33 -16.75
CA PRO A 207 52.56 -48.42 -15.74
C PRO A 207 51.71 -49.16 -14.70
N HIS A 208 51.93 -48.83 -13.42
CA HIS A 208 51.10 -49.25 -12.31
C HIS A 208 50.02 -48.21 -12.10
N GLU A 209 48.80 -48.51 -12.55
CA GLU A 209 47.64 -47.60 -12.58
C GLU A 209 46.76 -47.73 -11.32
N GLY A 210 47.35 -48.15 -10.20
CA GLY A 210 46.62 -48.37 -8.97
C GLY A 210 47.51 -48.30 -7.74
N ILE A 211 46.94 -48.76 -6.63
CA ILE A 211 47.61 -48.90 -5.36
C ILE A 211 47.51 -50.35 -4.88
N ASP A 212 48.56 -50.85 -4.25
CA ASP A 212 48.56 -52.11 -3.52
C ASP A 212 48.52 -51.79 -2.03
N VAL A 213 47.59 -52.43 -1.32
CA VAL A 213 47.29 -52.23 0.10
C VAL A 213 47.26 -53.57 0.81
#